data_AF-A0A933WCU8-F1
#
_entry.id   AF-A0A933WCU8-F1
#
_cell.length_a   1.000
_cell.length_b   1.000
_cell.length_c   1.000
_cell.angle_alpha   90.00
_cell.angle_beta   90.00
_cell.angle_gamma   90.00
#
_symmetry.space_group_name_H-M   'P 1'
#
loop_
_entity.id
_entity.type
_entity.pdbx_description
1 polymer ?
#
loop_
_entity_poly.entity_id
_entity_poly.type
_entity_poly.pdbx_seq_one_letter_code
_entity_poly.pdbx_strand_id
1 'polypeptide(L)' 'MPSFVITEKCDGCKAQDKTACQYICPHDLMALDREKMKAYNQEPEQ' A
#
# COMPACT_ATOMS: atom_id res chain seq x y z
N MET A 1 14.80 4.76 0.09
CA MET A 1 14.78 3.28 0.15
C MET A 1 13.39 2.88 -0.25
N PRO A 2 13.18 2.36 -1.47
CA PRO A 2 11.84 2.10 -1.99
C PRO A 2 11.13 1.09 -1.11
N SER A 3 9.89 1.38 -0.72
CA SER A 3 9.03 0.38 -0.10
C SER A 3 8.42 -0.52 -1.16
N PHE A 4 8.44 -1.83 -0.93
CA PHE A 4 7.76 -2.82 -1.76
C PHE A 4 6.74 -3.58 -0.94
N VAL A 5 5.61 -3.93 -1.56
CA VAL A 5 4.53 -4.66 -0.91
C VAL A 5 4.62 -6.13 -1.30
N ILE A 6 4.70 -6.99 -0.29
CA ILE A 6 4.61 -8.44 -0.50
C ILE A 6 3.13 -8.79 -0.68
N THR A 7 2.72 -9.06 -1.92
CA THR A 7 1.32 -9.31 -2.28
C THR A 7 0.72 -10.52 -1.56
N GLU A 8 1.52 -11.52 -1.22
CA GLU A 8 1.08 -12.69 -0.44
C GLU A 8 0.68 -12.34 1.00
N LYS A 9 1.33 -11.32 1.60
CA LYS A 9 1.09 -10.91 2.99
C LYS A 9 0.17 -9.70 3.13
N CYS A 10 0.03 -8.89 2.08
CA CYS A 10 -0.82 -7.72 2.10
C CYS A 10 -2.30 -8.15 2.05
N ASP A 11 -3.07 -7.76 3.04
CA ASP A 11 -4.52 -8.00 3.09
C ASP A 11 -5.35 -6.77 2.70
N GLY A 12 -4.67 -5.67 2.31
CA GLY A 12 -5.30 -4.39 1.99
C GLY A 12 -5.85 -3.65 3.21
N CYS A 13 -5.43 -4.01 4.42
CA CYS A 13 -5.95 -3.46 5.68
C CYS A 13 -7.48 -3.55 5.78
N LYS A 14 -8.09 -4.64 5.29
CA LYS A 14 -9.56 -4.85 5.25
C LYS A 14 -10.25 -4.73 6.60
N ALA A 15 -9.56 -5.04 7.69
CA ALA A 15 -10.11 -5.00 9.05
C ALA A 15 -9.97 -3.63 9.73
N GLN A 16 -9.41 -2.63 9.06
CA GLN A 16 -9.23 -1.27 9.59
C GLN A 16 -9.98 -0.26 8.71
N ASP A 17 -10.44 0.84 9.31
CA ASP A 17 -11.12 1.94 8.59
C ASP A 17 -10.21 2.66 7.59
N LYS A 18 -8.89 2.54 7.77
CA LYS A 18 -7.88 3.22 6.96
C LYS A 18 -6.78 2.25 6.56
N THR A 19 -6.30 2.40 5.33
CA THR A 19 -5.12 1.69 4.86
C THR A 19 -3.89 2.24 5.57
N ALA A 20 -3.29 1.45 6.46
CA ALA A 20 -2.21 1.90 7.32
C ALA A 20 -0.98 2.41 6.54
N CYS A 21 -0.58 1.70 5.47
CA CYS A 21 0.57 2.09 4.66
C CYS A 21 0.34 3.40 3.89
N GLN A 22 -0.88 3.64 3.40
CA GLN A 22 -1.26 4.92 2.80
C GLN A 22 -1.26 6.03 3.85
N TYR A 23 -1.86 5.78 5.02
CA TYR A 23 -2.00 6.79 6.08
C TYR A 23 -0.68 7.24 6.69
N ILE A 24 0.28 6.32 6.88
CA ILE A 24 1.55 6.63 7.51
C ILE A 24 2.58 7.22 6.54
N CYS A 25 2.37 7.10 5.22
CA CYS A 25 3.36 7.52 4.24
C CYS A 25 3.48 9.05 4.21
N PRO A 26 4.63 9.63 4.63
CA PRO A 26 4.79 11.09 4.68
C PRO A 26 4.88 11.74 3.29
N HIS A 27 5.10 10.93 2.25
CA HIS A 27 5.23 11.35 0.86
C HIS A 27 4.05 10.88 -0.01
N ASP A 28 3.01 10.30 0.61
CA ASP A 28 1.83 9.77 -0.08
C ASP A 28 2.16 8.77 -1.21
N LEU A 29 3.27 8.02 -1.10
CA LEU A 29 3.73 7.11 -2.15
C LEU A 29 3.01 5.75 -2.14
N MET A 30 2.27 5.45 -1.08
CA MET A 30 1.61 4.15 -0.92
C MET A 30 0.13 4.26 -1.26
N ALA A 31 -0.32 3.50 -2.25
CA ALA A 31 -1.70 3.46 -2.69
C ALA A 31 -2.31 2.07 -2.53
N LEU A 32 -3.63 1.99 -2.34
CA LEU A 32 -4.37 0.73 -2.32
C LEU A 32 -5.03 0.47 -3.67
N ASP A 33 -4.67 -0.64 -4.30
CA ASP A 33 -5.41 -1.19 -5.43
C ASP A 33 -6.71 -1.82 -4.90
N ARG A 34 -7.86 -1.20 -5.21
CA ARG A 34 -9.18 -1.63 -4.76
C ARG A 34 -9.70 -2.86 -5.51
N GLU A 35 -9.15 -3.16 -6.69
CA GLU A 35 -9.53 -4.35 -7.45
C GLU A 35 -8.85 -5.59 -6.87
N LYS A 36 -7.55 -5.47 -6.57
CA LYS A 36 -6.76 -6.58 -5.99
C LYS A 36 -6.80 -6.62 -4.47
N MET A 37 -7.25 -5.54 -3.83
CA MET A 37 -7.14 -5.31 -2.39
C MET A 37 -5.70 -5.46 -1.89
N LYS A 38 -4.75 -4.94 -2.66
CA LYS A 38 -3.31 -4.97 -2.35
C LYS A 38 -2.76 -3.56 -2.43
N ALA A 39 -1.92 -3.20 -1.46
CA ALA A 39 -1.19 -1.94 -1.56
C ALA A 39 -0.07 -2.06 -2.58
N TYR A 40 0.29 -0.94 -3.18
CA TYR A 40 1.45 -0.80 -4.04
C TYR A 40 2.11 0.56 -3.74
N ASN A 41 3.42 0.62 -3.90
CA ASN A 41 4.10 1.91 -4.02
C ASN A 41 3.75 2.47 -5.42
N GLN A 42 3.70 3.79 -5.60
CA GLN A 42 3.45 4.45 -6.88
C GLN A 42 4.70 5.16 -7.44
N GLU A 43 5.86 5.01 -6.80
CA GLU A 43 7.12 5.52 -7.30
C GLU A 43 7.44 4.92 -8.69
N PRO A 44 7.86 5.74 -9.66
CA PRO A 44 8.12 5.30 -11.04
C PRO A 44 9.29 4.30 -11.20
N GLU A 45 9.97 3.94 -10.11
CA GLU A 45 11.22 3.16 -10.08
C GLU A 45 11.04 1.76 -9.45
N GLN A 46 9.84 1.17 -9.57
CA GLN A 46 9.51 -0.16 -9.01
C GLN A 46 9.83 -1.34 -9.92
#